data_AF-A0A1V6N0Y2-F1
#
_entry.id   AF-A0A1V6N0Y2-F1
#
_cell.length_a   1.000
_cell.length_b   1.000
_cell.length_c   1.000
_cell.angle_alpha   90.00
_cell.angle_beta   90.00
_cell.angle_gamma   90.00
#
_symmetry.space_group_name_H-M   'P 1'
#
loop_
_entity.id
_entity.type
_entity.pdbx_description
1 polymer ?
#
loop_
_entity_poly.entity_id
_entity_poly.type
_entity_poly.pdbx_seq_one_letter_code
_entity_poly.pdbx_strand_id
1 'polypeptide(L)'
;MKDFRLKQAQYLLKKSAINSEGDFQLKAPNSANINVKIFEHIFKDLIAAEDFIYSSLPKHQLSEEEAEEFTKFLISARNNIDSILTDFKVIKKTEEKIDMSKLTENILFITSKNNFKKLLKKLGVDVQRIIVASVPLDVMDIKEINPKIPESALKGIETRVNHIHNDINRKKNSLNPEKIIVLAENDLNGQLLGKRAEEYYDAIVYLNDNIKDLNDNELIEIIE
;
A
#
# COMPACT_ATOMS: atom_id res chain seq x y z
N MET A 1 -25.16 32.83 23.57
CA MET A 1 -23.77 33.07 23.10
C MET A 1 -23.05 31.77 22.68
N LYS A 2 -23.08 30.69 23.50
CA LYS A 2 -22.55 29.34 23.12
C LYS A 2 -23.10 28.81 21.78
N ASP A 3 -24.41 28.97 21.58
CA ASP A 3 -25.11 28.45 20.40
C ASP A 3 -24.72 29.14 19.08
N PHE A 4 -24.37 30.43 19.15
CA PHE A 4 -23.91 31.19 17.98
C PHE A 4 -22.50 30.78 17.56
N ARG A 5 -21.60 30.60 18.53
CA ARG A 5 -20.24 30.12 18.27
C ARG A 5 -20.23 28.68 17.74
N LEU A 6 -21.13 27.83 18.24
CA LEU A 6 -21.29 26.46 17.72
C LEU A 6 -21.76 26.45 16.26
N LYS A 7 -22.73 27.31 15.92
CA LYS A 7 -23.21 27.50 14.54
C LYS A 7 -22.13 28.08 13.62
N GLN A 8 -21.34 29.03 14.10
CA GLN A 8 -20.20 29.57 13.35
C GLN A 8 -19.14 28.51 13.09
N ALA A 9 -18.77 27.73 14.10
CA ALA A 9 -17.80 26.64 13.95
C ALA A 9 -18.29 25.58 12.94
N GLN A 10 -19.56 25.17 13.02
CA GLN A 10 -20.17 24.26 12.05
C GLN A 10 -20.19 24.82 10.63
N TYR A 11 -20.49 26.11 10.47
CA TYR A 11 -20.48 26.78 9.17
C TYR A 11 -19.07 26.83 8.57
N LEU A 12 -18.06 27.18 9.37
CA LEU A 12 -16.67 27.25 8.93
C LEU A 12 -16.13 25.86 8.56
N LEU A 13 -16.43 24.83 9.36
CA LEU A 13 -16.07 23.44 9.06
C LEU A 13 -16.74 22.92 7.77
N LYS A 14 -18.02 23.24 7.56
CA LYS A 14 -18.71 22.89 6.31
C LYS A 14 -18.10 23.60 5.10
N LYS A 15 -17.68 24.86 5.27
CA LYS A 15 -17.13 25.67 4.18
C LYS A 15 -15.70 25.27 3.82
N SER A 16 -14.90 24.83 4.80
CA SER A 16 -13.55 24.29 4.55
C SER A 16 -13.56 22.89 3.95
N ALA A 17 -14.67 22.14 4.09
CA ALA A 17 -14.87 20.81 3.50
C ALA A 17 -15.41 20.82 2.05
N ILE A 18 -15.67 21.99 1.44
CA ILE A 18 -16.24 22.09 0.08
C ILE A 18 -15.32 21.48 -1.01
N ASN A 19 -14.03 21.30 -0.72
CA ASN A 19 -13.06 20.66 -1.63
C ASN A 19 -12.83 19.16 -1.38
N SER A 20 -13.57 18.52 -0.46
CA SER A 20 -13.51 17.07 -0.27
C SER A 20 -14.80 16.44 -0.81
N GLU A 21 -14.73 15.79 -1.97
CA GLU A 21 -15.83 15.03 -2.59
C GLU A 21 -16.23 13.74 -1.81
N GLY A 22 -16.00 13.70 -0.50
CA GLY A 22 -16.40 12.60 0.37
C GLY A 22 -17.47 13.05 1.34
N ASP A 23 -18.57 12.29 1.42
CA ASP A 23 -19.65 12.45 2.40
C ASP A 23 -19.09 12.35 3.83
N PHE A 24 -18.63 13.47 4.41
CA PHE A 24 -18.00 13.53 5.73
C PHE A 24 -19.09 13.44 6.82
N GLN A 25 -19.69 12.26 6.96
CA GLN A 25 -20.62 11.97 8.04
C GLN A 25 -19.85 11.54 9.29
N LEU A 26 -19.81 12.42 10.29
CA LEU A 26 -19.32 12.09 11.63
C LEU A 26 -20.19 11.00 12.25
N LYS A 27 -19.57 9.94 12.76
CA LYS A 27 -20.26 8.88 13.49
C LYS A 27 -20.51 9.29 14.94
N ALA A 28 -21.46 8.60 15.59
CA ALA A 28 -21.63 8.71 17.03
C ALA A 28 -20.33 8.25 17.74
N PRO A 29 -19.87 8.97 18.79
CA PRO A 29 -18.66 8.62 19.51
C PRO A 29 -18.83 7.32 20.29
N ASN A 30 -17.77 6.51 20.32
CA ASN A 30 -17.67 5.31 21.15
C ASN A 30 -16.80 5.57 22.39
N SER A 31 -16.91 4.71 23.40
CA SER A 31 -16.02 4.76 24.58
C SER A 31 -14.56 4.52 24.18
N ALA A 32 -13.69 5.43 24.60
CA ALA A 32 -12.23 5.37 24.43
C ALA A 32 -11.55 6.23 25.51
N ASN A 33 -10.24 6.07 25.66
CA ASN A 33 -9.44 6.89 26.58
C ASN A 33 -8.86 8.09 25.85
N ILE A 34 -8.86 9.26 26.49
CA ILE A 34 -8.22 10.45 25.94
C ILE A 34 -6.70 10.28 26.00
N ASN A 35 -6.03 10.39 24.85
CA ASN A 35 -4.58 10.49 24.82
C ASN A 35 -4.13 11.90 25.21
N VAL A 36 -3.87 12.10 26.50
CA VAL A 36 -3.50 13.40 27.09
C VAL A 36 -2.26 14.00 26.42
N LYS A 37 -1.29 13.16 26.02
CA LYS A 37 -0.07 13.64 25.36
C LYS A 37 -0.37 14.24 23.99
N ILE A 38 -1.18 13.57 23.16
CA ILE A 38 -1.60 14.11 21.86
C ILE A 38 -2.39 15.41 22.07
N PHE A 39 -3.26 15.43 23.08
CA PHE A 39 -4.04 16.63 23.42
C PHE A 39 -3.16 17.82 23.83
N GLU A 40 -2.08 17.58 24.58
CA GLU A 40 -1.09 18.60 24.92
C GLU A 40 -0.38 19.16 23.68
N HIS A 41 -0.06 18.32 22.69
CA HIS A 41 0.60 18.75 21.46
C HIS A 41 -0.33 19.66 20.63
N ILE A 42 -1.63 19.34 20.55
CA ILE A 42 -2.62 20.20 19.91
C ILE A 42 -2.59 21.60 20.51
N PHE A 43 -2.57 21.71 21.85
CA PHE A 43 -2.50 23.02 22.50
C PHE A 43 -1.21 23.75 22.23
N LYS A 44 -0.05 23.07 22.25
CA LYS A 44 1.24 23.70 21.93
C LYS A 44 1.25 24.27 20.52
N ASP A 45 0.77 23.50 19.54
CA ASP A 45 0.67 23.94 18.14
C ASP A 45 -0.28 25.13 18.00
N LEU A 46 -1.44 25.10 18.65
CA LEU A 46 -2.40 26.21 18.60
C LEU A 46 -1.90 27.48 19.31
N ILE A 47 -1.16 27.35 20.41
CA ILE A 47 -0.53 28.49 21.09
C ILE A 47 0.58 29.08 20.21
N ALA A 48 1.42 28.24 19.58
CA ALA A 48 2.43 28.72 18.65
C ALA A 48 1.81 29.42 17.43
N ALA A 49 0.68 28.92 16.93
CA ALA A 49 -0.08 29.60 15.88
C ALA A 49 -0.71 30.92 16.34
N GLU A 50 -1.03 31.06 17.63
CA GLU A 50 -1.60 32.29 18.21
C GLU A 50 -0.63 33.47 18.11
N ASP A 51 0.67 33.23 18.22
CA ASP A 51 1.70 34.28 18.12
C ASP A 51 1.61 35.05 16.80
N PHE A 52 1.27 34.37 15.70
CA PHE A 52 1.06 34.98 14.39
C PHE A 52 -0.14 35.94 14.37
N ILE A 53 -1.14 35.76 15.22
CA ILE A 53 -2.27 36.69 15.34
C ILE A 53 -1.77 38.03 15.88
N TYR A 54 -0.89 38.02 16.87
CA TYR A 54 -0.36 39.26 17.46
C TYR A 54 0.72 39.89 16.58
N SER A 55 1.64 39.11 16.03
CA SER A 55 2.75 39.63 15.22
C SER A 55 2.29 40.26 13.91
N SER A 56 1.16 39.79 13.36
CA SER A 56 0.61 40.26 12.09
C SER A 56 -0.40 41.41 12.21
N LEU A 57 -0.62 41.94 13.41
CA LEU A 57 -1.51 43.10 13.60
C LEU A 57 -1.04 44.32 12.79
N PRO A 58 -1.97 45.16 12.31
CA PRO A 58 -3.43 45.03 12.43
C PRO A 58 -4.08 44.28 11.26
N LYS A 59 -3.32 43.95 10.20
CA LYS A 59 -3.88 43.47 8.93
C LYS A 59 -3.99 41.95 8.84
N HIS A 60 -3.27 41.23 9.69
CA HIS A 60 -3.16 39.77 9.67
C HIS A 60 -2.68 39.20 8.34
N GLN A 61 -1.77 39.93 7.69
CA GLN A 61 -1.18 39.52 6.44
C GLN A 61 0.18 38.90 6.73
N LEU A 62 0.33 37.62 6.37
CA LEU A 62 1.57 36.87 6.49
C LEU A 62 2.30 36.86 5.15
N SER A 63 3.63 36.92 5.20
CA SER A 63 4.50 36.56 4.07
C SER A 63 4.37 35.07 3.74
N GLU A 64 4.98 34.64 2.64
CA GLU A 64 4.97 33.23 2.23
C GLU A 64 5.60 32.32 3.28
N GLU A 65 6.75 32.72 3.83
CA GLU A 65 7.47 31.98 4.89
C GLU A 65 6.64 31.90 6.19
N GLU A 66 6.07 33.03 6.62
CA GLU A 66 5.22 33.07 7.81
C GLU A 66 3.92 32.27 7.62
N ALA A 67 3.36 32.27 6.40
CA ALA A 67 2.18 31.49 6.07
C ALA A 67 2.49 29.98 6.09
N GLU A 68 3.64 29.56 5.58
CA GLU A 68 4.09 28.17 5.66
C GLU A 68 4.24 27.73 7.12
N GLU A 69 4.90 28.54 7.95
CA GLU A 69 5.11 28.22 9.36
C GLU A 69 3.78 28.21 10.16
N PHE A 70 2.93 29.21 9.96
CA PHE A 70 1.62 29.28 10.59
C PHE A 70 0.73 28.08 10.21
N THR A 71 0.68 27.75 8.91
CA THR A 71 -0.16 26.63 8.44
C THR A 71 0.37 25.27 8.87
N LYS A 72 1.69 25.11 9.03
CA LYS A 72 2.30 23.90 9.58
C LYS A 72 1.77 23.57 10.98
N PHE A 73 1.65 24.57 11.86
CA PHE A 73 1.06 24.38 13.19
C PHE A 73 -0.42 23.97 13.11
N LEU A 74 -1.20 24.61 12.22
CA LEU A 74 -2.62 24.28 12.04
C LEU A 74 -2.83 22.85 11.49
N ILE A 75 -2.00 22.43 10.52
CA ILE A 75 -2.05 21.08 9.95
C ILE A 75 -1.66 20.05 11.01
N SER A 76 -0.60 20.30 11.78
CA SER A 76 -0.18 19.43 12.88
C SER A 76 -1.28 19.28 13.94
N ALA A 77 -1.87 20.39 14.38
CA ALA A 77 -2.99 20.38 15.32
C ALA A 77 -4.19 19.59 14.77
N ARG A 78 -4.56 19.80 13.50
CA ARG A 78 -5.64 19.06 12.83
C ARG A 78 -5.36 17.56 12.82
N ASN A 79 -4.17 17.13 12.42
CA ASN A 79 -3.82 15.70 12.35
C ASN A 79 -3.91 15.04 13.73
N ASN A 80 -3.46 15.73 14.78
CA ASN A 80 -3.57 15.26 16.15
C ASN A 80 -5.04 15.21 16.63
N ILE A 81 -5.88 16.17 16.25
CA ILE A 81 -7.33 16.14 16.51
C ILE A 81 -7.97 14.94 15.80
N ASP A 82 -7.63 14.70 14.53
CA ASP A 82 -8.15 13.59 13.75
C ASP A 82 -7.75 12.23 14.35
N SER A 83 -6.52 12.13 14.87
CA SER A 83 -6.06 10.95 15.64
C SER A 83 -6.95 10.68 16.86
N ILE A 84 -7.24 11.71 17.67
CA ILE A 84 -8.16 11.57 18.82
C ILE A 84 -9.56 11.18 18.34
N LEU A 85 -10.11 11.84 17.33
CA LEU A 85 -11.44 11.53 16.80
C LEU A 85 -11.52 10.08 16.25
N THR A 86 -10.41 9.54 15.76
CA THR A 86 -10.29 8.14 15.33
C THR A 86 -10.38 7.18 16.52
N ASP A 87 -9.73 7.50 17.65
CA ASP A 87 -9.81 6.69 18.89
C ASP A 87 -11.26 6.56 19.37
N PHE A 88 -12.02 7.65 19.29
CA PHE A 88 -13.46 7.67 19.62
C PHE A 88 -14.36 7.14 18.48
N LYS A 89 -13.78 6.65 17.38
CA LYS A 89 -14.48 6.13 16.17
C LYS A 89 -15.44 7.13 15.52
N VAL A 90 -15.24 8.42 15.79
CA VAL A 90 -16.03 9.53 15.24
C VAL A 90 -15.72 9.73 13.76
N ILE A 91 -14.44 9.60 13.40
CA ILE A 91 -13.98 9.57 12.00
C ILE A 91 -13.36 8.20 11.69
N LYS A 92 -13.43 7.78 10.43
CA LYS A 92 -12.62 6.65 9.96
C LYS A 92 -11.22 7.18 9.71
N LYS A 93 -10.19 6.45 10.16
CA LYS A 93 -8.82 6.67 9.69
C LYS A 93 -8.84 6.59 8.17
N THR A 94 -8.62 7.70 7.48
CA THR A 94 -8.20 7.68 6.08
C THR A 94 -6.77 7.13 6.08
N GLU A 95 -6.65 5.82 6.21
CA GLU A 95 -5.66 5.14 5.38
C GLU A 95 -6.13 5.49 3.97
N GLU A 96 -5.38 6.32 3.25
CA GLU A 96 -5.44 6.29 1.80
C GLU A 96 -5.19 4.82 1.46
N LYS A 97 -6.28 4.06 1.27
CA LYS A 97 -6.16 2.71 0.75
C LYS A 97 -5.69 2.93 -0.66
N ILE A 98 -4.36 2.89 -0.82
CA ILE A 98 -3.73 2.75 -2.10
C ILE A 98 -4.48 1.59 -2.76
N ASP A 99 -5.16 1.88 -3.85
CA ASP A 99 -5.87 0.86 -4.59
C ASP A 99 -4.81 0.01 -5.31
N MET A 100 -4.24 -0.94 -4.59
CA MET A 100 -3.19 -1.83 -5.08
C MET A 100 -3.67 -2.59 -6.32
N SER A 101 -4.98 -2.79 -6.49
CA SER A 101 -5.51 -3.42 -7.70
C SER A 101 -5.28 -2.55 -8.94
N LYS A 102 -5.44 -1.23 -8.80
CA LYS A 102 -5.16 -0.24 -9.83
C LYS A 102 -3.66 -0.05 -10.03
N LEU A 103 -2.89 0.01 -8.94
CA LEU A 103 -1.43 0.20 -9.02
C LEU A 103 -0.71 -0.99 -9.67
N THR A 104 -1.29 -2.19 -9.54
CA THR A 104 -0.76 -3.42 -10.16
C THR A 104 -1.51 -3.84 -11.43
N GLU A 105 -2.34 -2.96 -12.00
CA GLU A 105 -3.19 -3.28 -13.16
C GLU A 105 -2.40 -3.54 -14.44
N ASN A 106 -1.13 -3.16 -14.53
CA ASN A 106 -0.29 -3.44 -15.70
C ASN A 106 0.79 -4.47 -15.39
N ILE A 107 0.69 -5.18 -14.27
CA ILE A 107 1.71 -6.11 -13.79
C ILE A 107 1.16 -7.54 -13.81
N LEU A 108 2.01 -8.50 -14.14
CA LEU A 108 1.77 -9.93 -13.96
C LEU A 108 2.79 -10.49 -12.97
N PHE A 109 2.31 -11.02 -11.85
CA PHE A 109 3.14 -11.63 -10.82
C PHE A 109 3.29 -13.14 -11.04
N ILE A 110 4.51 -13.64 -10.90
CA ILE A 110 4.83 -15.06 -10.83
C ILE A 110 5.39 -15.34 -9.43
N THR A 111 4.78 -16.28 -8.70
CA THR A 111 5.19 -16.61 -7.33
C THR A 111 5.56 -18.08 -7.21
N SER A 112 6.55 -18.41 -6.38
CA SER A 112 6.94 -19.82 -6.20
C SER A 112 5.96 -20.64 -5.36
N LYS A 113 5.19 -20.01 -4.46
CA LYS A 113 4.31 -20.69 -3.50
C LYS A 113 2.91 -20.07 -3.44
N ASN A 114 1.91 -20.90 -3.20
CA ASN A 114 0.51 -20.46 -3.07
C ASN A 114 0.28 -19.51 -1.87
N ASN A 115 1.14 -19.56 -0.86
CA ASN A 115 1.07 -18.62 0.27
C ASN A 115 1.37 -17.17 -0.16
N PHE A 116 2.25 -16.97 -1.15
CA PHE A 116 2.55 -15.64 -1.69
C PHE A 116 1.41 -15.10 -2.53
N LYS A 117 0.74 -15.96 -3.31
CA LYS A 117 -0.53 -15.60 -3.94
C LYS A 117 -1.58 -15.12 -2.93
N LYS A 118 -1.72 -15.79 -1.79
CA LYS A 118 -2.66 -15.37 -0.73
C LYS A 118 -2.25 -14.02 -0.12
N LEU A 119 -0.95 -13.79 0.04
CA LEU A 119 -0.40 -12.54 0.54
C LEU A 119 -0.69 -11.38 -0.43
N LEU A 120 -0.34 -11.51 -1.70
CA LEU A 120 -0.65 -10.52 -2.75
C LEU A 120 -2.14 -10.23 -2.84
N LYS A 121 -3.00 -11.27 -2.76
CA LYS A 121 -4.45 -11.10 -2.72
C LYS A 121 -4.90 -10.29 -1.49
N LYS A 122 -4.27 -10.50 -0.33
CA LYS A 122 -4.56 -9.74 0.90
C LYS A 122 -4.14 -8.28 0.76
N LEU A 123 -3.04 -8.02 0.05
CA LEU A 123 -2.54 -6.69 -0.30
C LEU A 123 -3.36 -6.03 -1.43
N GLY A 124 -4.35 -6.71 -2.00
CA GLY A 124 -5.28 -6.11 -2.98
C GLY A 124 -4.93 -6.35 -4.45
N VAL A 125 -3.91 -7.16 -4.75
CA VAL A 125 -3.58 -7.54 -6.14
C VAL A 125 -4.66 -8.45 -6.73
N ASP A 126 -5.06 -8.19 -7.98
CA ASP A 126 -6.01 -9.04 -8.69
C ASP A 126 -5.44 -10.46 -8.87
N VAL A 127 -6.22 -11.46 -8.47
CA VAL A 127 -5.88 -12.88 -8.59
C VAL A 127 -5.62 -13.29 -10.05
N GLN A 128 -6.29 -12.65 -11.01
CA GLN A 128 -6.07 -12.91 -12.43
C GLN A 128 -4.64 -12.56 -12.85
N ARG A 129 -4.01 -11.60 -12.16
CA ARG A 129 -2.63 -11.13 -12.37
C ARG A 129 -1.58 -11.90 -11.58
N ILE A 130 -1.94 -13.03 -10.96
CA ILE A 130 -0.99 -13.85 -10.19
C ILE A 130 -0.93 -15.27 -10.77
N ILE A 131 0.27 -15.74 -11.04
CA ILE A 131 0.60 -17.11 -11.45
C ILE A 131 1.42 -17.76 -10.35
N VAL A 132 1.12 -19.03 -10.03
CA VAL A 132 1.92 -19.79 -9.06
C VAL A 132 2.72 -20.84 -9.81
N ALA A 133 4.04 -20.68 -9.81
CA ALA A 133 5.00 -21.60 -10.42
C ALA A 133 5.77 -22.34 -9.32
N SER A 134 5.28 -23.51 -8.93
CA SER A 134 5.89 -24.31 -7.85
C SER A 134 7.16 -25.07 -8.26
N VAL A 135 7.58 -24.92 -9.51
CA VAL A 135 8.77 -25.53 -10.11
C VAL A 135 9.44 -24.48 -11.01
N PRO A 136 10.74 -24.61 -11.33
CA PRO A 136 11.39 -23.78 -12.34
C PRO A 136 10.69 -23.92 -13.69
N LEU A 137 10.92 -22.95 -14.58
CA LEU A 137 10.34 -22.94 -15.93
C LEU A 137 11.13 -23.79 -16.93
N ASP A 138 12.14 -24.54 -16.47
CA ASP A 138 12.86 -25.52 -17.29
C ASP A 138 12.84 -26.88 -16.57
N VAL A 139 12.63 -27.94 -17.34
CA VAL A 139 12.62 -29.31 -16.83
C VAL A 139 14.02 -29.77 -16.42
N MET A 140 15.06 -29.25 -17.06
CA MET A 140 16.46 -29.59 -16.73
C MET A 140 16.89 -29.01 -15.39
N ASP A 141 16.40 -27.83 -15.02
CA ASP A 141 16.68 -27.17 -13.73
C ASP A 141 16.23 -28.03 -12.54
N ILE A 142 15.25 -28.90 -12.74
CA ILE A 142 14.81 -29.88 -11.74
C ILE A 142 15.93 -30.86 -11.38
N LYS A 143 16.79 -31.21 -12.34
CA LYS A 143 17.93 -32.08 -12.07
C LYS A 143 19.02 -31.37 -11.26
N GLU A 144 19.09 -30.04 -11.33
CA GLU A 144 19.97 -29.26 -10.45
C GLU A 144 19.46 -29.27 -9.01
N ILE A 145 18.14 -29.16 -8.82
CA ILE A 145 17.50 -29.22 -7.49
C ILE A 145 17.54 -30.64 -6.91
N ASN A 146 17.27 -31.66 -7.74
CA ASN A 146 17.29 -33.06 -7.33
C ASN A 146 17.95 -33.95 -8.41
N PRO A 147 19.28 -34.16 -8.33
CA PRO A 147 20.02 -34.95 -9.32
C PRO A 147 19.59 -36.42 -9.42
N LYS A 148 18.95 -36.97 -8.38
CA LYS A 148 18.52 -38.38 -8.32
C LYS A 148 17.08 -38.59 -8.79
N ILE A 149 16.45 -37.59 -9.40
CA ILE A 149 15.05 -37.69 -9.80
C ILE A 149 14.85 -38.78 -10.87
N PRO A 150 13.87 -39.70 -10.70
CA PRO A 150 13.55 -40.69 -11.70
C PRO A 150 12.98 -40.08 -12.99
N GLU A 151 13.26 -40.69 -14.13
CA GLU A 151 12.80 -40.21 -15.44
C GLU A 151 11.28 -40.24 -15.60
N SER A 152 10.60 -41.17 -14.91
CA SER A 152 9.14 -41.20 -14.83
C SER A 152 8.54 -39.97 -14.12
N ALA A 153 9.24 -39.42 -13.12
CA ALA A 153 8.81 -38.21 -12.43
C ALA A 153 9.07 -36.94 -13.25
N LEU A 154 10.10 -36.94 -14.11
CA LEU A 154 10.38 -35.83 -15.02
C LEU A 154 9.23 -35.56 -15.99
N LYS A 155 8.58 -36.60 -16.55
CA LYS A 155 7.41 -36.43 -17.44
C LYS A 155 6.26 -35.67 -16.77
N GLY A 156 5.99 -35.95 -15.49
CA GLY A 156 4.97 -35.24 -14.73
C GLY A 156 5.36 -33.78 -14.43
N ILE A 157 6.65 -33.49 -14.35
CA ILE A 157 7.14 -32.12 -14.18
C ILE A 157 7.12 -31.36 -15.50
N GLU A 158 7.54 -31.97 -16.60
CA GLU A 158 7.44 -31.42 -17.96
C GLU A 158 6.02 -30.96 -18.28
N THR A 159 5.02 -31.79 -17.95
CA THR A 159 3.62 -31.42 -18.12
C THR A 159 3.26 -30.17 -17.29
N ARG A 160 3.74 -30.07 -16.04
CA ARG A 160 3.51 -28.90 -15.17
C ARG A 160 4.20 -27.65 -15.70
N VAL A 161 5.45 -27.75 -16.15
CA VAL A 161 6.21 -26.65 -16.76
C VAL A 161 5.46 -26.12 -17.99
N ASN A 162 5.01 -27.02 -18.87
CA ASN A 162 4.20 -26.66 -20.04
C ASN A 162 2.90 -25.95 -19.66
N HIS A 163 2.20 -26.42 -18.62
CA HIS A 163 1.01 -25.73 -18.12
C HIS A 163 1.30 -24.33 -17.59
N ILE A 164 2.42 -24.13 -16.91
CA ILE A 164 2.82 -22.81 -16.41
C ILE A 164 3.13 -21.88 -17.58
N HIS A 165 3.91 -22.30 -18.58
CA HIS A 165 4.16 -21.52 -19.79
C HIS A 165 2.87 -21.14 -20.51
N ASN A 166 1.95 -22.10 -20.66
CA ASN A 166 0.65 -21.85 -21.29
C ASN A 166 -0.17 -20.83 -20.49
N ASP A 167 -0.16 -20.88 -19.16
CA ASP A 167 -0.87 -19.91 -18.33
C ASP A 167 -0.24 -18.51 -18.40
N ILE A 168 1.10 -18.43 -18.40
CA ILE A 168 1.84 -17.17 -18.60
C ILE A 168 1.49 -16.56 -19.95
N ASN A 169 1.61 -17.32 -21.03
CA ASN A 169 1.34 -16.84 -22.39
C ASN A 169 -0.11 -16.42 -22.57
N ARG A 170 -1.05 -17.21 -22.03
CA ARG A 170 -2.48 -16.88 -22.05
C ARG A 170 -2.75 -15.55 -21.37
N LYS A 171 -2.19 -15.33 -20.17
CA LYS A 171 -2.38 -14.09 -19.40
C LYS A 171 -1.64 -12.91 -20.01
N LYS A 172 -0.45 -13.11 -20.57
CA LYS A 172 0.28 -12.07 -21.32
C LYS A 172 -0.56 -11.57 -22.49
N ASN A 173 -1.17 -12.48 -23.25
CA ASN A 173 -2.04 -12.12 -24.37
C ASN A 173 -3.37 -11.48 -23.95
N SER A 174 -3.99 -11.95 -22.86
CA SER A 174 -5.30 -11.44 -22.44
C SER A 174 -5.24 -10.15 -21.62
N LEU A 175 -4.20 -9.98 -20.79
CA LEU A 175 -4.08 -8.87 -19.85
C LEU A 175 -3.06 -7.81 -20.30
N ASN A 176 -2.25 -8.12 -21.32
CA ASN A 176 -1.20 -7.26 -21.88
C ASN A 176 -0.41 -6.48 -20.82
N PRO A 177 0.24 -7.17 -19.85
CA PRO A 177 1.00 -6.51 -18.80
C PRO A 177 2.23 -5.79 -19.37
N GLU A 178 2.55 -4.63 -18.83
CA GLU A 178 3.78 -3.89 -19.12
C GLU A 178 5.00 -4.50 -18.43
N LYS A 179 4.82 -5.02 -17.20
CA LYS A 179 5.88 -5.66 -16.41
C LYS A 179 5.47 -7.07 -15.96
N ILE A 180 6.43 -7.98 -15.93
CA ILE A 180 6.29 -9.29 -15.29
C ILE A 180 7.24 -9.31 -14.10
N ILE A 181 6.74 -9.64 -12.91
CA ILE A 181 7.52 -9.63 -11.67
C ILE A 181 7.52 -11.03 -11.06
N VAL A 182 8.70 -11.54 -10.74
CA VAL A 182 8.86 -12.78 -9.98
C VAL A 182 9.07 -12.47 -8.52
N LEU A 183 8.23 -13.05 -7.66
CA LEU A 183 8.36 -13.00 -6.20
C LEU A 183 8.65 -14.41 -5.69
N ALA A 184 9.90 -14.67 -5.31
CA ALA A 184 10.33 -15.98 -4.84
C ALA A 184 11.31 -15.88 -3.67
N GLU A 185 11.34 -16.93 -2.84
CA GLU A 185 12.36 -17.01 -1.80
C GLU A 185 13.74 -17.12 -2.44
N ASN A 186 14.78 -16.66 -1.73
CA ASN A 186 16.16 -16.80 -2.16
C ASN A 186 16.69 -18.24 -1.92
N ASP A 187 15.91 -19.25 -2.30
CA ASP A 187 16.31 -20.64 -2.36
C ASP A 187 16.67 -21.04 -3.80
N LEU A 188 17.31 -22.20 -3.98
CA LEU A 188 17.74 -22.67 -5.31
C LEU A 188 16.57 -22.73 -6.31
N ASN A 189 15.38 -23.11 -5.84
CA ASN A 189 14.19 -23.18 -6.69
C ASN A 189 13.70 -21.79 -7.12
N GLY A 190 13.68 -20.81 -6.20
CA GLY A 190 13.33 -19.43 -6.48
C GLY A 190 14.32 -18.74 -7.40
N GLN A 191 15.62 -19.00 -7.22
CA GLN A 191 16.69 -18.51 -8.09
C GLN A 191 16.53 -19.05 -9.52
N LEU A 192 16.31 -20.36 -9.69
CA LEU A 192 16.11 -20.96 -11.01
C LEU A 192 14.81 -20.46 -11.66
N LEU A 193 13.72 -20.34 -10.90
CA LEU A 193 12.47 -19.75 -11.39
C LEU A 193 12.68 -18.32 -11.88
N GLY A 194 13.35 -17.48 -11.08
CA GLY A 194 13.67 -16.10 -11.43
C GLY A 194 14.50 -16.01 -12.70
N LYS A 195 15.61 -16.74 -12.75
CA LYS A 195 16.51 -16.79 -13.90
C LYS A 195 15.78 -17.16 -15.19
N ARG A 196 14.97 -18.22 -15.18
CA ARG A 196 14.23 -18.65 -16.37
C ARG A 196 13.11 -17.69 -16.76
N ALA A 197 12.47 -17.06 -15.79
CA ALA A 197 11.45 -16.06 -16.08
C ALA A 197 12.05 -14.79 -16.69
N GLU A 198 13.24 -14.38 -16.24
CA GLU A 198 14.02 -13.31 -16.87
C GLU A 198 14.39 -13.70 -18.31
N GLU A 199 14.97 -14.88 -18.53
CA GLU A 199 15.38 -15.36 -19.86
C GLU A 199 14.22 -15.51 -20.86
N TYR A 200 13.06 -16.02 -20.42
CA TYR A 200 11.93 -16.33 -21.32
C TYR A 200 10.93 -15.19 -21.47
N TYR A 201 10.85 -14.30 -20.48
CA TYR A 201 9.76 -13.34 -20.35
C TYR A 201 10.19 -11.92 -20.00
N ASP A 202 11.50 -11.64 -19.94
CA ASP A 202 12.06 -10.35 -19.51
C ASP A 202 11.50 -9.92 -18.15
N ALA A 203 11.31 -10.89 -17.25
CA ALA A 203 10.73 -10.65 -15.94
C ALA A 203 11.75 -10.00 -14.97
N ILE A 204 11.26 -9.10 -14.13
CA ILE A 204 12.03 -8.51 -13.03
C ILE A 204 11.96 -9.46 -11.83
N VAL A 205 13.12 -9.81 -11.27
CA VAL A 205 13.23 -10.83 -10.22
C VAL A 205 13.47 -10.19 -8.85
N TYR A 206 12.58 -10.48 -7.89
CA TYR A 206 12.75 -10.13 -6.49
C TYR A 206 12.87 -11.38 -5.63
N LEU A 207 14.08 -11.60 -5.13
CA LEU A 207 14.41 -12.69 -4.21
C LEU A 207 14.54 -12.14 -2.79
N ASN A 208 13.81 -12.72 -1.84
CA ASN A 208 13.89 -12.34 -0.43
C ASN A 208 13.79 -13.58 0.46
N ASP A 209 14.62 -13.66 1.50
CA ASP A 209 14.62 -14.76 2.46
C ASP A 209 13.29 -14.87 3.24
N ASN A 210 12.56 -13.76 3.39
CA ASN A 210 11.30 -13.74 4.14
C ASN A 210 10.19 -12.92 3.46
N ILE A 211 9.56 -13.51 2.43
CA ILE A 211 8.40 -12.92 1.75
C ILE A 211 7.13 -12.89 2.64
N LYS A 212 7.09 -13.64 3.75
CA LYS A 212 5.85 -13.80 4.54
C LYS A 212 5.35 -12.50 5.17
N ASP A 213 6.24 -11.53 5.35
CA ASP A 213 5.96 -10.27 6.01
C ASP A 213 5.76 -9.09 5.02
N LEU A 214 5.62 -9.37 3.72
CA LEU A 214 5.39 -8.36 2.69
C LEU A 214 4.20 -7.47 3.05
N ASN A 215 4.44 -6.16 3.12
CA ASN A 215 3.43 -5.13 3.39
C ASN A 215 3.22 -4.22 2.17
N ASP A 216 2.26 -3.30 2.27
CA ASP A 216 1.89 -2.42 1.16
C ASP A 216 3.07 -1.56 0.66
N ASN A 217 3.89 -1.02 1.57
CA ASN A 217 5.04 -0.18 1.21
C ASN A 217 6.12 -0.99 0.47
N GLU A 218 6.45 -2.17 0.98
CA GLU A 218 7.42 -3.06 0.32
C GLU A 218 6.94 -3.50 -1.06
N LEU A 219 5.63 -3.74 -1.23
CA LEU A 219 5.09 -4.07 -2.54
C LEU A 219 5.15 -2.87 -3.51
N ILE A 220 5.00 -1.63 -3.01
CA ILE A 220 5.17 -0.41 -3.81
C ILE A 220 6.63 -0.26 -4.29
N GLU A 221 7.60 -0.48 -3.39
CA GLU A 221 9.03 -0.45 -3.75
C GLU A 221 9.41 -1.50 -4.80
N ILE A 222 8.67 -2.62 -4.85
CA ILE A 222 8.89 -3.70 -5.83
C ILE A 222 8.33 -3.36 -7.22
N ILE A 223 7.29 -2.54 -7.31
CA ILE A 223 6.58 -2.28 -8.57
C ILE A 223 6.99 -0.97 -9.26
N GLU A 224 7.53 -0.01 -8.52
CA GLU A 224 8.17 1.21 -9.05
C GLU A 224 9.49 0.87 -9.77
#